data_AF-A0A669CYU0-F1
#
_entry.id   AF-A0A669CYU0-F1
#
_cell.length_a   1.000
_cell.length_b   1.000
_cell.length_c   1.000
_cell.angle_alpha   90.00
_cell.angle_beta   90.00
_cell.angle_gamma   90.00
#
_symmetry.space_group_name_H-M   'P 1'
#
loop_
_entity.id
_entity.type
_entity.pdbx_description
1 polymer ?
#
loop_
_entity_poly.entity_id
_entity_poly.type
_entity_poly.pdbx_seq_one_letter_code
_entity_poly.pdbx_strand_id
1 'polypeptide(L)'
;MSAVSSLVPARFLTIIAHLVIVITIFWSRENNVKACLPLDFTQEQYDTEDRQLVVALSVTLGLFAIELAGFFSGVSMFNCSQGLLSLSAHCSASVSLSFFVFEKWECWTYWVIFATCSVLPALVEILLFIAVFGLKKKPL
;
A
#
# COMPACT_ATOMS: atom_id res chain seq x y z
N MET A 1 1.33 -26.96 -10.45
CA MET A 1 0.44 -26.04 -11.21
C MET A 1 -0.62 -25.36 -10.34
N SER A 2 -1.10 -25.92 -9.22
CA SER A 2 -2.18 -25.29 -8.43
C SER A 2 -1.78 -23.97 -7.73
N ALA A 3 -0.53 -23.83 -7.27
CA ALA A 3 -0.05 -22.63 -6.59
C ALA A 3 0.01 -21.39 -7.50
N VAL A 4 0.28 -21.57 -8.80
CA VAL A 4 0.31 -20.48 -9.79
C VAL A 4 -1.12 -20.02 -10.11
N SER A 5 -2.08 -20.96 -10.20
CA SER A 5 -3.49 -20.61 -10.40
C SER A 5 -4.12 -19.88 -9.20
N SER A 6 -3.61 -20.09 -7.98
CA SER A 6 -4.08 -19.36 -6.79
C SER A 6 -3.41 -18.00 -6.59
N LEU A 7 -2.34 -17.69 -7.33
CA LEU A 7 -1.59 -16.45 -7.14
C LEU A 7 -2.40 -15.22 -7.51
N VAL A 8 -3.14 -15.28 -8.62
CA VAL A 8 -3.99 -14.19 -9.10
C VAL A 8 -5.05 -13.77 -8.07
N PRO A 9 -5.91 -14.69 -7.57
CA PRO A 9 -6.89 -14.32 -6.54
C PRO A 9 -6.24 -13.93 -5.21
N ALA A 10 -5.13 -14.55 -4.81
CA ALA A 10 -4.42 -14.18 -3.58
C ALA A 10 -3.85 -12.75 -3.62
N ARG A 11 -3.26 -12.36 -4.75
CA ARG A 11 -2.78 -10.99 -4.98
C ARG A 11 -3.92 -9.98 -4.90
N PHE A 12 -5.03 -10.25 -5.57
CA PHE A 12 -6.21 -9.38 -5.50
C PHE A 12 -6.70 -9.20 -4.05
N LEU A 13 -6.89 -10.29 -3.31
CA LEU A 13 -7.37 -10.24 -1.93
C LEU A 13 -6.43 -9.45 -1.01
N THR A 14 -5.12 -9.58 -1.18
CA THR A 14 -4.16 -8.85 -0.36
C THR A 14 -4.07 -7.37 -0.71
N ILE A 15 -4.15 -6.99 -1.99
CA ILE A 15 -4.30 -5.59 -2.40
C ILE A 15 -5.55 -4.98 -1.74
N ILE A 16 -6.69 -5.68 -1.80
CA ILE A 16 -7.94 -5.19 -1.20
C ILE A 16 -7.84 -5.13 0.33
N ALA A 17 -7.23 -6.11 0.99
CA ALA A 17 -7.02 -6.09 2.44
C ALA A 17 -6.16 -4.89 2.87
N HIS A 18 -5.07 -4.61 2.15
CA HIS A 18 -4.23 -3.43 2.39
C HIS A 18 -5.00 -2.12 2.11
N LEU A 19 -5.82 -2.07 1.06
CA LEU A 19 -6.68 -0.93 0.78
C LEU A 19 -7.68 -0.64 1.92
N VAL A 20 -8.35 -1.68 2.42
CA VAL A 20 -9.36 -1.53 3.49
C VAL A 20 -8.75 -1.02 4.79
N ILE A 21 -7.58 -1.54 5.19
CA ILE A 21 -6.91 -1.05 6.42
C ILE A 21 -6.42 0.39 6.24
N VAL A 22 -5.93 0.77 5.05
CA VAL A 22 -5.53 2.16 4.75
C VAL A 22 -6.72 3.12 4.82
N ILE A 23 -7.88 2.74 4.27
CA ILE A 23 -9.12 3.54 4.39
C ILE A 23 -9.55 3.65 5.85
N THR A 24 -9.44 2.56 6.61
CA THR A 24 -9.78 2.55 8.04
C THR A 24 -8.88 3.49 8.83
N ILE A 25 -7.57 3.49 8.56
CA ILE A 25 -6.63 4.45 9.15
C ILE A 25 -6.99 5.87 8.73
N PHE A 26 -7.33 6.10 7.46
CA PHE A 26 -7.72 7.43 6.96
C PHE A 26 -8.91 8.02 7.72
N TRP A 27 -9.92 7.19 8.00
CA TRP A 27 -11.10 7.59 8.78
C TRP A 27 -10.83 7.72 10.29
N SER A 28 -9.87 6.94 10.83
CA SER A 28 -9.55 6.93 12.27
C SER A 28 -8.24 7.67 12.62
N ARG A 29 -7.71 8.47 11.69
CA ARG A 29 -6.35 9.03 11.79
C ARG A 29 -6.13 9.91 13.02
N GLU A 30 -7.15 10.62 13.49
CA GLU A 30 -7.02 11.49 14.68
C GLU A 30 -6.52 10.72 15.91
N ASN A 31 -6.97 9.48 16.08
CA ASN A 31 -6.52 8.63 17.19
C ASN A 31 -5.08 8.18 17.03
N ASN A 32 -4.65 7.96 15.79
CA ASN A 32 -3.28 7.56 15.47
C ASN A 32 -2.32 8.74 15.64
N VAL A 33 -2.67 9.92 15.11
CA VAL A 33 -1.87 11.16 15.25
C VAL A 33 -1.69 11.54 16.71
N LYS A 34 -2.76 11.52 17.52
CA LYS A 34 -2.67 11.83 18.95
C LYS A 34 -1.77 10.87 19.72
N ALA A 35 -1.68 9.62 19.29
CA ALA A 35 -0.81 8.65 19.94
C ALA A 35 0.69 8.86 19.63
N CYS A 36 1.00 9.51 18.52
CA CYS A 36 2.36 9.87 18.13
C CYS A 36 2.89 11.13 18.85
N LEU A 37 2.02 11.87 19.55
CA LEU A 37 2.33 13.15 20.14
C LEU A 37 2.62 13.03 21.65
N PRO A 38 3.45 13.93 22.21
CA PRO A 38 3.64 14.02 23.66
C PRO A 38 2.32 14.40 24.36
N LEU A 39 2.25 14.13 25.68
CA LEU A 39 1.07 14.46 26.50
C LEU A 39 0.69 15.95 26.41
N ASP A 40 1.71 16.82 26.38
CA ASP A 40 1.56 18.26 26.17
C ASP A 40 2.01 18.61 24.74
N PHE A 41 1.08 18.57 23.79
CA PHE A 41 1.33 18.93 22.40
C PHE A 41 0.75 20.30 22.05
N THR A 42 1.41 20.98 21.12
CA THR A 42 0.88 22.21 20.51
C THR A 42 0.02 21.87 19.31
N GLN A 43 -0.93 22.76 18.96
CA GLN A 43 -1.76 22.57 17.77
C GLN A 43 -0.94 22.46 16.48
N GLU A 44 0.16 23.21 16.38
CA GLU A 44 1.06 23.18 15.22
C GLU A 44 1.72 21.81 15.01
N GLN A 45 2.12 21.14 16.10
CA GLN A 45 2.66 19.78 16.03
C GLN A 45 1.60 18.78 15.56
N TYR A 46 0.38 18.90 16.07
CA TYR A 46 -0.74 18.05 15.63
C TYR A 46 -1.03 18.24 14.14
N ASP A 47 -1.16 19.49 13.68
CA ASP A 47 -1.48 19.80 12.29
C ASP A 47 -0.38 19.32 11.33
N THR A 48 0.88 19.35 11.77
CA THR A 48 2.01 18.85 11.00
C THR A 48 1.96 17.33 10.82
N GLU A 49 1.78 16.58 11.90
CA GLU A 49 1.71 15.11 11.87
C GLU A 49 0.45 14.62 11.13
N ASP A 50 -0.71 15.25 11.37
CA ASP A 50 -1.94 14.92 10.64
C ASP A 50 -1.76 15.16 9.13
N ARG A 51 -1.18 16.29 8.74
CA ARG A 51 -0.92 16.59 7.33
C ARG A 51 0.02 15.58 6.69
N GLN A 52 1.10 15.20 7.37
CA GLN A 52 2.04 14.19 6.86
C GLN A 52 1.34 12.84 6.64
N LEU A 53 0.57 12.39 7.63
CA LEU A 53 -0.14 11.11 7.54
C LEU A 53 -1.21 11.14 6.43
N VAL A 54 -1.98 12.23 6.31
CA VAL A 54 -2.98 12.41 5.25
C VAL A 54 -2.33 12.35 3.87
N VAL A 55 -1.19 13.02 3.67
CA VAL A 55 -0.47 12.99 2.39
C VAL A 55 -0.02 11.57 2.08
N ALA A 56 0.60 10.87 3.03
CA ALA A 56 1.11 9.52 2.82
C ALA A 56 -0.01 8.51 2.51
N LEU A 57 -1.14 8.58 3.23
CA LEU A 57 -2.31 7.74 2.95
C LEU A 57 -2.94 8.08 1.59
N SER A 58 -3.04 9.37 1.23
CA SER A 58 -3.61 9.79 -0.06
C SER A 58 -2.77 9.30 -1.24
N VAL A 59 -1.44 9.38 -1.13
CA VAL A 59 -0.53 8.84 -2.14
C VAL A 59 -0.70 7.32 -2.23
N THR A 60 -0.80 6.61 -1.09
CA THR A 60 -1.04 5.17 -1.05
C THR A 60 -2.32 4.77 -1.80
N LEU A 61 -3.40 5.51 -1.64
CA LEU A 61 -4.64 5.30 -2.39
C LEU A 61 -4.43 5.46 -3.91
N GLY A 62 -3.63 6.44 -4.34
CA GLY A 62 -3.24 6.59 -5.74
C GLY A 62 -2.42 5.41 -6.26
N LEU A 63 -1.49 4.88 -5.47
CA LEU A 63 -0.69 3.71 -5.83
C LEU A 63 -1.55 2.44 -5.99
N PHE A 64 -2.55 2.24 -5.13
CA PHE A 64 -3.52 1.16 -5.32
C PHE A 64 -4.29 1.27 -6.63
N ALA A 65 -4.67 2.48 -7.04
CA ALA A 65 -5.36 2.68 -8.31
C ALA A 65 -4.48 2.23 -9.49
N ILE A 66 -3.16 2.48 -9.44
CA ILE A 66 -2.21 2.03 -10.46
C ILE A 66 -2.09 0.51 -10.46
N GLU A 67 -1.91 -0.12 -9.30
CA GLU A 67 -1.82 -1.59 -9.18
C GLU A 67 -3.10 -2.29 -9.63
N LEU A 68 -4.26 -1.78 -9.24
CA LEU A 68 -5.55 -2.33 -9.67
C LEU A 68 -5.78 -2.13 -11.17
N ALA A 69 -5.37 -0.99 -11.75
CA ALA A 69 -5.46 -0.77 -13.19
C ALA A 69 -4.59 -1.76 -13.97
N GLY A 70 -3.37 -2.04 -13.50
CA GLY A 70 -2.46 -2.98 -14.18
C GLY A 70 -2.84 -4.43 -13.98
N PHE A 71 -3.40 -4.75 -12.81
CA PHE A 71 -4.03 -6.02 -12.54
C PHE A 71 -5.25 -6.25 -13.47
N PHE A 72 -6.22 -5.33 -13.50
CA PHE A 72 -7.45 -5.49 -14.28
C PHE A 72 -7.26 -5.35 -15.79
N SER A 73 -6.24 -4.61 -16.26
CA SER A 73 -5.88 -4.57 -17.68
C SER A 73 -5.22 -5.86 -18.18
N GLY A 74 -4.84 -6.77 -17.27
CA GLY A 74 -4.18 -8.03 -17.60
C GLY A 74 -2.67 -7.91 -17.85
N VAL A 75 -2.09 -6.72 -17.71
CA VAL A 75 -0.65 -6.44 -17.94
C VAL A 75 0.23 -7.19 -16.95
N SER A 76 -0.11 -7.15 -15.66
CA SER A 76 0.66 -7.78 -14.59
C SER A 76 -0.02 -8.99 -13.98
N MET A 77 -1.27 -9.29 -14.39
CA MET A 77 -2.09 -10.35 -13.78
C MET A 77 -1.39 -11.72 -13.83
N PHE A 78 -0.72 -12.04 -14.93
CA PHE A 78 -0.03 -13.31 -15.13
C PHE A 78 1.48 -13.28 -14.83
N ASN A 79 1.99 -12.12 -14.45
CA ASN A 79 3.40 -11.97 -14.11
C ASN A 79 3.67 -12.53 -12.71
N CYS A 80 4.28 -13.71 -12.64
CA CYS A 80 4.51 -14.40 -11.37
C CYS A 80 5.41 -13.62 -10.40
N SER A 81 6.44 -12.95 -10.90
CA SER A 81 7.37 -12.17 -10.06
C SER A 81 6.67 -10.97 -9.42
N GLN A 82 5.94 -10.20 -10.21
CA GLN A 82 5.14 -9.09 -9.68
C GLN A 82 4.01 -9.57 -8.77
N GLY A 83 3.39 -10.70 -9.11
CA GLY A 83 2.37 -11.33 -8.28
C GLY A 83 2.87 -11.70 -6.89
N LEU A 84 4.05 -12.33 -6.80
CA LEU A 84 4.68 -12.69 -5.53
C LEU A 84 5.15 -11.46 -4.75
N LEU A 85 5.78 -10.49 -5.42
CA LEU A 85 6.22 -9.25 -4.79
C LEU A 85 5.05 -8.49 -4.18
N SER A 86 4.03 -8.19 -4.99
CA SER A 86 2.81 -7.50 -4.55
C SER A 86 2.11 -8.27 -3.42
N LEU A 87 1.91 -9.58 -3.57
CA LEU A 87 1.32 -10.42 -2.51
C LEU A 87 2.09 -10.31 -1.17
N SER A 88 3.41 -10.47 -1.20
CA SER A 88 4.24 -10.40 0.01
C SER A 88 4.22 -9.02 0.66
N ALA A 89 4.29 -7.96 -0.15
CA ALA A 89 4.29 -6.57 0.29
C ALA A 89 2.95 -6.19 0.92
N HIS A 90 1.82 -6.44 0.23
CA HIS A 90 0.51 -6.11 0.77
C HIS A 90 0.16 -6.97 1.98
N CYS A 91 0.52 -8.25 2.01
CA CYS A 91 0.32 -9.09 3.19
C CYS A 91 1.09 -8.55 4.41
N SER A 92 2.36 -8.21 4.22
CA SER A 92 3.21 -7.63 5.28
C SER A 92 2.67 -6.29 5.76
N ALA A 93 2.18 -5.45 4.85
CA ALA A 93 1.53 -4.19 5.20
C ALA A 93 0.22 -4.40 5.96
N SER A 94 -0.65 -5.31 5.54
CA SER A 94 -1.89 -5.59 6.25
C SER A 94 -1.64 -6.01 7.69
N VAL A 95 -0.65 -6.86 7.93
CA VAL A 95 -0.26 -7.27 9.30
C VAL A 95 0.33 -6.08 10.06
N SER A 96 1.32 -5.39 9.49
CA SER A 96 2.02 -4.28 10.17
C SER A 96 1.09 -3.10 10.48
N LEU A 97 0.20 -2.75 9.55
CA LEU A 97 -0.78 -1.69 9.75
C LEU A 97 -1.88 -2.08 10.74
N SER A 98 -2.18 -3.37 10.90
CA SER A 98 -3.05 -3.82 11.99
C SER A 98 -2.41 -3.53 13.34
N PHE A 99 -1.12 -3.84 13.50
CA PHE A 99 -0.36 -3.46 14.71
C PHE A 99 -0.28 -1.95 14.89
N PHE A 100 -0.03 -1.19 13.81
CA PHE A 100 -0.03 0.26 13.84
C PHE A 100 -1.31 0.83 14.47
N VAL A 101 -2.47 0.29 14.08
CA VAL A 101 -3.78 0.71 14.61
C VAL A 101 -4.00 0.27 16.06
N PHE A 102 -3.70 -0.99 16.40
CA PHE A 102 -4.00 -1.53 17.74
C PHE A 102 -3.03 -1.05 18.81
N GLU A 103 -1.74 -1.09 18.50
CA GLU A 103 -0.66 -0.74 19.43
C GLU A 103 -0.26 0.74 19.33
N LYS A 104 -0.96 1.52 18.49
CA LYS A 104 -0.79 2.97 18.35
C LYS A 104 0.66 3.37 18.10
N TRP A 105 1.27 2.75 17.09
CA TRP A 105 2.66 3.00 16.75
C TRP A 105 2.91 4.44 16.31
N GLU A 106 4.15 4.90 16.47
CA GLU A 106 4.58 6.24 16.05
C GLU A 106 4.36 6.45 14.55
N CYS A 107 4.02 7.68 14.18
CA CYS A 107 3.59 8.08 12.84
C CYS A 107 4.69 7.88 11.79
N TRP A 108 5.95 7.98 12.20
CA TRP A 108 7.10 7.63 11.34
C TRP A 108 7.05 6.19 10.83
N THR A 109 6.50 5.25 11.62
CA THR A 109 6.41 3.83 11.24
C THR A 109 5.56 3.63 10.00
N TYR A 110 4.53 4.47 9.81
CA TYR A 110 3.71 4.44 8.61
C TYR A 110 4.55 4.72 7.35
N TRP A 111 5.48 5.68 7.41
CA TRP A 111 6.35 6.02 6.28
C TRP A 111 7.26 4.87 5.87
N VAL A 112 7.75 4.10 6.83
CA VAL A 112 8.55 2.89 6.55
C VAL A 112 7.70 1.85 5.82
N ILE A 113 6.50 1.55 6.34
CA ILE A 113 5.57 0.59 5.71
C ILE A 113 5.17 1.06 4.31
N PHE A 114 4.87 2.35 4.16
CA PHE A 114 4.55 2.95 2.87
C PHE A 114 5.67 2.76 1.83
N ALA A 115 6.91 3.07 2.21
CA ALA A 115 8.05 2.96 1.30
C ALA A 115 8.32 1.52 0.87
N THR A 116 8.27 0.55 1.79
CA THR A 116 8.58 -0.85 1.47
C THR A 116 7.41 -1.59 0.83
N CYS A 117 6.18 -1.32 1.29
CA CYS A 117 5.04 -2.18 0.96
C CYS A 117 4.03 -1.56 0.00
N SER A 118 4.11 -0.25 -0.26
CA SER A 118 3.24 0.43 -1.22
C SER A 118 4.02 0.98 -2.42
N VAL A 119 5.17 1.61 -2.19
CA VAL A 119 5.97 2.20 -3.28
C VAL A 119 6.63 1.12 -4.15
N LEU A 120 7.26 0.10 -3.55
CA LEU A 120 7.96 -0.94 -4.32
C LEU A 120 7.04 -1.70 -5.29
N PRO A 121 5.88 -2.25 -4.88
CA PRO A 121 4.97 -2.95 -5.80
C PRO A 121 4.44 -2.05 -6.91
N ALA A 122 4.06 -0.81 -6.57
CA ALA A 122 3.53 0.15 -7.52
C ALA A 122 4.58 0.62 -8.55
N LEU A 123 5.84 0.79 -8.14
CA LEU A 123 6.94 1.11 -9.06
C LEU A 123 7.14 0.00 -10.10
N VAL A 124 7.15 -1.27 -9.67
CA VAL A 124 7.26 -2.40 -10.60
C VAL A 124 6.05 -2.44 -11.54
N GLU A 125 4.85 -2.14 -11.04
CA GLU A 125 3.65 -2.05 -11.87
C GLU A 125 3.77 -0.97 -12.96
N ILE A 126 4.25 0.22 -12.60
CA ILE A 126 4.48 1.33 -13.55
C ILE A 126 5.48 0.91 -14.63
N LEU A 127 6.58 0.25 -14.23
CA LEU A 127 7.58 -0.24 -15.18
C LEU A 127 7.00 -1.27 -16.16
N LEU A 128 6.13 -2.17 -15.68
CA LEU A 128 5.43 -3.14 -16.52
C LEU A 128 4.46 -2.45 -17.48
N PHE A 129 3.70 -1.46 -17.02
CA PHE A 129 2.83 -0.64 -17.87
C PHE A 129 3.61 0.03 -19.00
N ILE A 130 4.74 0.69 -18.68
CA ILE A 130 5.60 1.34 -19.66
C ILE A 130 6.18 0.31 -20.64
N ALA A 131 6.59 -0.86 -20.14
CA ALA A 131 7.14 -1.93 -20.98
C ALA A 131 6.11 -2.47 -21.98
N VAL A 132 4.87 -2.68 -21.55
CA VAL A 132 3.82 -3.25 -22.42
C VAL A 132 3.23 -2.21 -23.35
N PHE A 133 2.85 -1.03 -22.88
CA PHE A 133 2.21 -0.02 -23.72
C PHE A 133 3.19 0.90 -24.45
N GLY A 134 4.27 1.32 -23.78
CA GLY A 134 5.26 2.22 -24.34
C GLY A 134 6.24 1.49 -25.27
N LEU A 135 6.79 0.37 -24.82
CA LEU A 135 7.80 -0.40 -25.57
C LEU A 135 7.21 -1.56 -26.38
N LYS A 136 5.88 -1.77 -26.34
CA LYS A 136 5.18 -2.86 -27.03
C LYS A 136 5.74 -4.26 -26.74
N LYS A 137 6.32 -4.47 -25.56
CA LYS A 137 6.76 -5.80 -25.14
C LYS A 137 5.54 -6.67 -24.86
N LYS A 138 5.63 -7.96 -25.17
CA LYS A 138 4.58 -8.91 -24.78
C LYS A 138 4.48 -8.95 -23.25
N PRO A 139 3.27 -8.95 -22.67
CA PRO A 139 3.10 -9.21 -21.25
C PRO A 139 3.69 -10.61 -20.95
N LEU A 140 4.61 -10.66 -19.98
CA LEU A 140 5.26 -11.88 -19.48
C LEU A 140 4.47 -12.45 -18.31
#